data_AF-A0A7W1A085-F1
#
_entry.id   AF-A0A7W1A085-F1
#
_cell.length_a   1.000
_cell.length_b   1.000
_cell.length_c   1.000
_cell.angle_alpha   90.00
_cell.angle_beta   90.00
_cell.angle_gamma   90.00
#
_symmetry.space_group_name_H-M   'P 1'
#
loop_
_entity.id
_entity.type
_entity.pdbx_description
1 polymer ?
#
loop_
_entity_poly.entity_id
_entity_poly.type
_entity_poly.pdbx_seq_one_letter_code
_entity_poly.pdbx_strand_id
1 'polypeptide(L)'
;MSFRSMSATFVLTLALGAFGCLEEGAAPELGTVTSQLYIGQLQDMGYRCHIRHDDSTKVDCTMCYADSLCLSGYRCTSAECNAGGAESCIVVSDRCFLSAYGAGQNYWFEAEDARRWAPMVVGGSVNASGGGYVTVPVGAGATSNIRYALSAQEHVPLYAWARVQVPNAVGPGDTSVSMDNGIGWSVQLPTTGSAWKWVPLADAATGEHRSFDTTAGDHQFRIYIEPKGIRIDRVVLADSPSFEPYSEMFEAEAMGVYGSMVKVIPQATTWANPGYVWVPNGASGDGQTQASIFVPAAGQYSMWGRVKAPTSADNAFGISADFGPQLNWSMPVTGNAWAWHQVKAIGTTGPKLFELSPSFATIEFFRRDDGTKLDRYLVTNDPGFLPANAPLVTVAP
;
A
#
# COMPACT_ATOMS: atom_id res chain seq x y z
N MET A 1 -23.89 42.82 70.96
CA MET A 1 -24.34 42.87 69.56
C MET A 1 -23.26 42.17 68.73
N SER A 2 -23.39 40.87 68.52
CA SER A 2 -24.23 40.18 67.54
C SER A 2 -23.36 39.75 66.37
N PHE A 3 -22.90 38.51 66.45
CA PHE A 3 -22.56 37.71 65.27
C PHE A 3 -23.71 37.79 64.26
N ARG A 4 -23.38 38.06 63.01
CA ARG A 4 -24.18 37.63 61.85
C ARG A 4 -23.21 36.96 60.88
N SER A 5 -23.18 35.63 60.95
CA SER A 5 -22.79 34.82 59.80
C SER A 5 -23.96 34.83 58.82
N MET A 6 -23.67 35.16 57.55
CA MET A 6 -24.56 34.87 56.44
C MET A 6 -23.71 34.41 55.26
N SER A 7 -24.08 33.21 54.82
CA SER A 7 -23.58 32.38 53.73
C SER A 7 -23.21 33.13 52.46
N ALA A 8 -22.05 32.79 51.89
CA ALA A 8 -21.80 32.91 50.46
C ALA A 8 -21.33 31.54 49.95
N THR A 9 -22.20 30.91 49.17
CA THR A 9 -22.00 29.68 48.43
C THR A 9 -20.79 29.81 47.49
N PHE A 10 -19.72 29.07 47.75
CA PHE A 10 -18.67 28.86 46.75
C PHE A 10 -19.14 27.80 45.77
N VAL A 11 -19.63 28.24 44.62
CA VAL A 11 -19.82 27.38 43.45
C VAL A 11 -18.44 27.15 42.84
N LEU A 12 -17.87 25.97 43.06
CA LEU A 12 -16.70 25.51 42.33
C LEU A 12 -17.17 25.04 40.94
N THR A 13 -17.18 25.96 39.98
CA THR A 13 -17.34 25.63 38.57
C THR A 13 -16.04 24.94 38.10
N LEU A 14 -15.97 23.61 38.22
CA LEU A 14 -14.99 22.84 37.47
C LEU A 14 -15.37 22.94 35.99
N ALA A 15 -14.52 23.62 35.22
CA ALA A 15 -14.61 23.67 33.79
C ALA A 15 -14.53 22.23 33.24
N LEU A 16 -15.65 21.73 32.71
CA LEU A 16 -15.66 20.64 31.75
C LEU A 16 -14.88 21.12 30.53
N GLY A 17 -13.62 20.70 30.43
CA GLY A 17 -12.85 20.81 29.21
C GLY A 17 -13.57 20.03 28.12
N ALA A 18 -14.14 20.76 27.16
CA ALA A 18 -14.55 20.20 25.90
C ALA A 18 -13.31 19.58 25.24
N PHE A 19 -13.30 18.25 25.07
CA PHE A 19 -12.45 17.62 24.07
C PHE A 19 -13.06 17.95 22.70
N GLY A 20 -12.76 19.15 22.23
CA GLY A 20 -12.91 19.48 20.82
C GLY A 20 -11.93 18.63 20.03
N CYS A 21 -12.41 18.09 18.91
CA CYS A 21 -11.55 17.50 17.90
C CYS A 21 -10.40 18.47 17.58
N LEU A 22 -9.17 17.99 17.71
CA LEU A 22 -8.02 18.68 17.15
C LEU A 22 -8.17 18.62 15.62
N GLU A 23 -8.36 19.78 14.99
CA GLU A 23 -7.97 19.98 13.59
C GLU A 23 -6.44 20.06 13.52
N GLU A 24 -5.80 19.11 12.83
CA GLU A 24 -4.71 19.33 11.86
C GLU A 24 -4.11 17.97 11.45
N GLY A 25 -3.81 17.86 10.16
CA GLY A 25 -3.41 16.62 9.49
C GLY A 25 -2.12 16.00 10.02
N ALA A 26 -2.25 14.79 10.54
CA ALA A 26 -1.20 13.78 10.54
C ALA A 26 -1.90 12.42 10.37
N ALA A 27 -1.47 11.64 9.37
CA ALA A 27 -1.83 10.23 9.32
C ALA A 27 -1.39 9.56 10.64
N PRO A 28 -2.23 8.76 11.32
CA PRO A 28 -1.74 8.02 12.46
C PRO A 28 -0.71 7.01 11.94
N GLU A 29 0.52 7.13 12.41
CA GLU A 29 1.44 5.99 12.42
C GLU A 29 0.68 4.78 12.97
N LEU A 30 0.82 3.62 12.32
CA LEU A 30 0.41 2.32 12.86
C LEU A 30 1.31 1.95 14.05
N GLY A 31 1.22 2.76 15.10
CA GLY A 31 1.63 2.44 16.44
C GLY A 31 0.52 1.61 17.08
N THR A 32 0.92 0.52 17.72
CA THR A 32 0.05 -0.18 18.67
C THR A 32 -0.40 0.82 19.72
N VAL A 33 -1.64 1.30 19.65
CA VAL A 33 -2.21 2.10 20.75
C VAL A 33 -2.55 1.14 21.87
N THR A 34 -1.58 0.83 22.73
CA THR A 34 -1.83 0.19 24.02
C THR A 34 -2.33 1.21 25.03
N SER A 35 -3.42 1.92 24.72
CA SER A 35 -4.16 2.66 25.73
C SER A 35 -5.17 1.72 26.38
N GLN A 36 -5.04 1.52 27.69
CA GLN A 36 -5.99 0.80 28.50
C GLN A 36 -7.32 1.59 28.50
N LEU A 37 -8.33 1.11 27.76
CA LEU A 37 -9.65 1.75 27.68
C LEU A 37 -10.65 1.00 28.55
N TYR A 38 -11.48 1.76 29.28
CA TYR A 38 -12.56 1.21 30.08
C TYR A 38 -13.81 0.93 29.23
N ILE A 39 -14.63 -0.05 29.64
CA ILE A 39 -15.87 -0.43 28.93
C ILE A 39 -16.81 0.78 28.73
N GLY A 40 -16.92 1.65 29.73
CA GLY A 40 -17.74 2.87 29.63
C GLY A 40 -17.26 3.81 28.51
N GLN A 41 -15.94 3.93 28.33
CA GLN A 41 -15.37 4.76 27.26
C GLN A 41 -15.65 4.15 25.88
N LEU A 42 -15.63 2.82 25.75
CA LEU A 42 -16.01 2.14 24.51
C LEU A 42 -17.50 2.33 24.20
N GLN A 43 -18.38 2.31 25.20
CA GLN A 43 -19.80 2.58 25.01
C GLN A 43 -20.09 4.04 24.63
N ASP A 44 -19.40 4.99 25.25
CA ASP A 44 -19.46 6.42 24.89
C ASP A 44 -18.97 6.67 23.47
N MET A 45 -17.99 5.87 23.03
CA MET A 45 -17.54 5.88 21.65
C MET A 45 -18.55 5.24 20.70
N GLY A 46 -19.57 4.49 21.15
CA GLY A 46 -20.60 3.87 20.30
C GLY A 46 -20.49 2.36 20.11
N TYR A 47 -19.63 1.69 20.88
CA TYR A 47 -19.55 0.23 20.91
C TYR A 47 -20.65 -0.37 21.79
N ARG A 48 -21.32 -1.40 21.29
CA ARG A 48 -22.17 -2.32 22.06
C ARG A 48 -21.33 -3.46 22.61
N CYS A 49 -21.20 -3.53 23.93
CA CYS A 49 -20.44 -4.57 24.61
C CYS A 49 -21.37 -5.67 25.13
N HIS A 50 -21.04 -6.93 24.84
CA HIS A 50 -21.67 -8.10 25.45
C HIS A 50 -20.77 -8.62 26.56
N ILE A 51 -21.32 -8.71 27.77
CA ILE A 51 -20.65 -9.25 28.95
C ILE A 51 -21.21 -10.66 29.17
N ARG A 52 -20.36 -11.69 29.06
CA ARG A 52 -20.72 -13.02 29.54
C ARG A 52 -20.26 -13.14 30.99
N HIS A 53 -21.21 -13.42 31.88
CA HIS A 53 -20.91 -13.83 33.24
C HIS A 53 -20.90 -15.36 33.28
N ASP A 54 -19.78 -15.95 33.66
CA ASP A 54 -19.75 -17.32 34.18
C ASP A 54 -19.40 -17.26 35.67
N ASP A 55 -20.38 -17.62 36.47
CA ASP A 55 -20.43 -17.60 37.94
C ASP A 55 -19.93 -16.35 38.70
N SER A 56 -20.27 -16.31 39.98
CA SER A 56 -20.31 -15.11 40.82
C SER A 56 -18.94 -14.52 41.22
N THR A 57 -17.84 -14.89 40.57
CA THR A 57 -16.51 -14.37 40.93
C THR A 57 -15.56 -14.05 39.78
N LYS A 58 -15.94 -14.28 38.52
CA LYS A 58 -15.11 -13.94 37.35
C LYS A 58 -15.94 -13.30 36.23
N VAL A 59 -15.38 -12.26 35.63
CA VAL A 59 -15.86 -11.72 34.35
C VAL A 59 -14.98 -12.34 33.26
N ASP A 60 -15.50 -13.38 32.60
CA ASP A 60 -14.81 -14.00 31.48
C ASP A 60 -15.30 -13.37 30.17
N CYS A 61 -14.40 -12.62 29.54
CA CYS A 61 -14.50 -12.02 28.21
C CYS A 61 -15.67 -11.03 28.01
N THR A 62 -15.35 -9.73 28.00
CA THR A 62 -16.20 -8.72 27.36
C THR A 62 -15.86 -8.66 25.87
N MET A 63 -16.88 -8.73 25.01
CA MET A 63 -16.70 -8.52 23.57
C MET A 63 -17.49 -7.29 23.16
N CYS A 64 -16.80 -6.27 22.64
CA CYS A 64 -17.39 -5.02 22.18
C CYS A 64 -17.43 -4.94 20.65
N TYR A 65 -18.56 -4.51 20.11
CA TYR A 65 -18.81 -4.36 18.67
C TYR A 65 -19.37 -2.97 18.37
N ALA A 66 -18.96 -2.31 17.29
CA ALA A 66 -19.60 -1.08 16.83
C ALA A 66 -20.00 -1.24 15.36
N ASP A 67 -21.20 -0.80 15.01
CA ASP A 67 -21.72 -0.92 13.65
C ASP A 67 -21.23 0.20 12.71
N SER A 68 -20.72 1.32 13.24
CA SER A 68 -20.62 2.56 12.44
C SER A 68 -19.56 3.59 12.87
N LEU A 69 -18.45 3.19 13.49
CA LEU A 69 -17.50 4.18 14.05
C LEU A 69 -16.34 4.63 13.19
N CYS A 70 -16.39 4.35 11.89
CA CYS A 70 -15.39 4.88 10.98
C CYS A 70 -16.04 5.84 9.99
N LEU A 71 -15.35 6.96 9.75
CA LEU A 71 -15.59 7.86 8.62
C LEU A 71 -15.80 7.01 7.34
N SER A 72 -16.94 7.18 6.66
CA SER A 72 -17.27 6.64 5.34
C SER A 72 -16.58 5.32 4.92
N GLY A 73 -17.17 4.17 5.28
CA GLY A 73 -16.94 2.91 4.55
C GLY A 73 -16.13 1.81 5.23
N TYR A 74 -15.68 1.98 6.47
CA TYR A 74 -14.99 0.91 7.21
C TYR A 74 -15.92 0.22 8.21
N ARG A 75 -15.76 -1.10 8.38
CA ARG A 75 -16.36 -1.87 9.48
C ARG A 75 -15.25 -2.36 10.40
N CYS A 76 -15.39 -2.17 11.70
CA CYS A 76 -14.48 -2.71 12.72
C CYS A 76 -15.06 -3.98 13.34
N THR A 77 -14.29 -5.07 13.41
CA THR A 77 -14.71 -6.29 14.14
C THR A 77 -13.74 -6.68 15.27
N SER A 78 -14.28 -6.55 16.49
CA SER A 78 -13.88 -7.08 17.80
C SER A 78 -12.64 -6.49 18.50
N ALA A 79 -12.84 -6.08 19.76
CA ALA A 79 -11.79 -5.93 20.77
C ALA A 79 -11.82 -7.15 21.72
N GLU A 80 -10.67 -7.78 21.97
CA GLU A 80 -10.51 -8.89 22.91
C GLU A 80 -9.96 -8.37 24.26
N CYS A 81 -10.74 -8.45 25.34
CA CYS A 81 -10.30 -8.02 26.67
C CYS A 81 -9.63 -9.20 27.41
N ASN A 82 -8.36 -9.04 27.82
CA ASN A 82 -7.64 -10.06 28.59
C ASN A 82 -7.97 -9.98 30.08
N ALA A 83 -8.29 -11.13 30.69
CA ALA A 83 -8.67 -11.25 32.09
C ALA A 83 -7.48 -10.99 33.02
N GLY A 84 -7.36 -9.75 33.49
CA GLY A 84 -6.29 -9.32 34.39
C GLY A 84 -6.73 -8.28 35.41
N GLY A 85 -7.93 -8.41 35.99
CA GLY A 85 -8.37 -7.61 37.14
C GLY A 85 -8.60 -6.12 36.85
N ALA A 86 -9.84 -5.69 37.03
CA ALA A 86 -10.38 -4.34 36.77
C ALA A 86 -10.57 -4.01 35.28
N GLU A 87 -11.84 -4.00 34.85
CA GLU A 87 -12.54 -3.24 33.78
C GLU A 87 -11.79 -2.65 32.57
N SER A 88 -10.59 -3.14 32.26
CA SER A 88 -9.76 -2.64 31.20
C SER A 88 -9.76 -3.59 30.02
N CYS A 89 -10.18 -3.09 28.88
CA CYS A 89 -10.01 -3.75 27.61
C CYS A 89 -8.70 -3.26 26.98
N ILE A 90 -7.87 -4.21 26.56
CA ILE A 90 -6.77 -3.94 25.64
C ILE A 90 -7.41 -4.02 24.26
N VAL A 91 -7.31 -2.96 23.45
CA VAL A 91 -7.70 -3.03 22.05
C VAL A 91 -6.69 -3.90 21.33
N VAL A 92 -7.02 -5.18 21.16
CA VAL A 92 -6.22 -6.10 20.36
C VAL A 92 -6.76 -6.05 18.93
N SER A 93 -6.16 -5.19 18.12
CA SER A 93 -6.39 -4.94 16.69
C SER A 93 -7.60 -4.07 16.31
N ASP A 94 -7.28 -2.90 15.75
CA ASP A 94 -8.17 -2.15 14.88
C ASP A 94 -8.33 -2.93 13.56
N ARG A 95 -9.38 -3.73 13.44
CA ARG A 95 -9.72 -4.32 12.15
C ARG A 95 -10.63 -3.40 11.37
N CYS A 96 -10.11 -2.27 10.90
CA CYS A 96 -10.76 -1.61 9.77
C CYS A 96 -10.70 -2.57 8.59
N PHE A 97 -11.82 -3.21 8.23
CA PHE A 97 -11.94 -3.73 6.88
C PHE A 97 -11.87 -2.52 5.95
N LEU A 98 -10.73 -2.39 5.28
CA LEU A 98 -10.62 -1.56 4.09
C LEU A 98 -11.56 -2.20 3.07
N SER A 99 -12.73 -1.60 2.88
CA SER A 99 -13.70 -1.87 1.82
C SER A 99 -14.41 -3.23 1.86
N ALA A 100 -15.74 -3.18 1.78
CA ALA A 100 -16.52 -4.28 1.23
C ALA A 100 -16.31 -4.27 -0.29
N TYR A 101 -15.77 -5.34 -0.85
CA TYR A 101 -15.48 -5.44 -2.27
C TYR A 101 -16.45 -6.41 -2.94
N GLY A 102 -16.95 -6.05 -4.12
CA GLY A 102 -17.86 -6.88 -4.93
C GLY A 102 -17.15 -7.49 -6.14
N ALA A 103 -17.87 -8.26 -6.95
CA ALA A 103 -17.37 -8.69 -8.25
C ALA A 103 -16.99 -7.49 -9.13
N GLY A 104 -15.94 -7.68 -9.95
CA GLY A 104 -15.31 -6.65 -10.78
C GLY A 104 -14.17 -5.86 -10.10
N GLN A 105 -13.64 -6.32 -8.96
CA GLN A 105 -12.59 -5.62 -8.21
C GLN A 105 -11.49 -6.56 -7.71
N ASN A 106 -10.26 -6.06 -7.73
CA ASN A 106 -9.08 -6.73 -7.18
C ASN A 106 -8.75 -6.17 -5.78
N TYR A 107 -8.34 -7.04 -4.87
CA TYR A 107 -8.01 -6.70 -3.49
C TYR A 107 -6.49 -6.58 -3.35
N TRP A 108 -5.98 -5.36 -3.22
CA TRP A 108 -4.55 -5.07 -3.15
C TRP A 108 -4.09 -4.84 -1.71
N PHE A 109 -2.98 -5.46 -1.33
CA PHE A 109 -2.41 -5.35 0.01
C PHE A 109 -0.90 -5.08 -0.05
N GLU A 110 -0.43 -4.14 0.77
CA GLU A 110 0.99 -4.04 1.10
C GLU A 110 1.32 -5.16 2.08
N ALA A 111 2.43 -5.86 1.86
CA ALA A 111 2.74 -7.00 2.70
C ALA A 111 3.16 -6.58 4.12
N GLU A 112 3.79 -5.43 4.24
CA GLU A 112 4.13 -4.76 5.51
C GLU A 112 2.91 -4.21 6.28
N ASP A 113 1.72 -4.24 5.71
CA ASP A 113 0.48 -3.91 6.42
C ASP A 113 -0.23 -5.17 6.94
N ALA A 114 0.21 -6.36 6.52
CA ALA A 114 -0.35 -7.61 6.98
C ALA A 114 -0.13 -7.82 8.48
N ARG A 115 -1.05 -8.53 9.14
CA ARG A 115 -0.79 -9.06 10.48
C ARG A 115 0.31 -10.12 10.36
N ARG A 116 1.40 -9.94 11.11
CA ARG A 116 2.58 -10.80 11.11
C ARG A 116 2.64 -11.63 12.38
N TRP A 117 3.18 -12.84 12.27
CA TRP A 117 3.58 -13.64 13.42
C TRP A 117 5.10 -13.84 13.41
N ALA A 118 5.71 -13.91 14.60
CA ALA A 118 7.13 -14.21 14.70
C ALA A 118 7.45 -15.54 14.00
N PRO A 119 8.65 -15.71 13.42
CA PRO A 119 9.75 -14.74 13.36
C PRO A 119 9.71 -13.77 12.16
N MET A 120 8.54 -13.48 11.58
CA MET A 120 8.46 -12.50 10.48
C MET A 120 8.93 -11.11 10.89
N VAL A 121 9.64 -10.46 9.98
CA VAL A 121 10.11 -9.09 10.11
C VAL A 121 9.77 -8.29 8.86
N VAL A 122 9.78 -6.97 9.01
CA VAL A 122 9.71 -6.03 7.88
C VAL A 122 11.14 -5.60 7.55
N GLY A 123 11.50 -5.63 6.27
CA GLY A 123 12.73 -5.06 5.73
C GLY A 123 12.43 -3.89 4.79
N GLY A 124 13.48 -3.15 4.40
CA GLY A 124 13.36 -2.02 3.47
C GLY A 124 13.98 -2.32 2.09
N SER A 125 13.33 -1.87 1.02
CA SER A 125 13.84 -1.91 -0.35
C SER A 125 13.38 -0.71 -1.16
N VAL A 126 14.31 0.00 -1.79
CA VAL A 126 13.98 1.16 -2.66
C VAL A 126 13.19 0.82 -3.91
N ASN A 127 13.07 -0.46 -4.26
CA ASN A 127 12.32 -0.94 -5.43
C ASN A 127 11.04 -1.72 -5.05
N ALA A 128 10.74 -1.81 -3.75
CA ALA A 128 9.46 -2.32 -3.26
C ALA A 128 8.41 -1.19 -3.25
N SER A 129 7.13 -1.56 -3.32
CA SER A 129 6.05 -0.62 -3.06
C SER A 129 6.13 -0.15 -1.61
N GLY A 130 5.81 1.11 -1.33
CA GLY A 130 5.93 1.73 0.00
C GLY A 130 7.37 1.81 0.55
N GLY A 131 8.33 1.11 -0.07
CA GLY A 131 9.68 0.92 0.42
C GLY A 131 9.86 -0.27 1.38
N GLY A 132 8.80 -1.03 1.68
CA GLY A 132 8.81 -2.13 2.64
C GLY A 132 8.72 -3.51 1.99
N TYR A 133 9.01 -4.56 2.76
CA TYR A 133 8.65 -5.93 2.42
C TYR A 133 8.61 -6.77 3.69
N VAL A 134 7.91 -7.90 3.66
CA VAL A 134 7.98 -8.90 4.73
C VAL A 134 8.87 -10.07 4.34
N THR A 135 9.55 -10.62 5.34
CA THR A 135 10.38 -11.81 5.18
C THR A 135 10.44 -12.60 6.49
N VAL A 136 10.74 -13.89 6.38
CA VAL A 136 11.23 -14.66 7.53
C VAL A 136 12.76 -14.70 7.41
N PRO A 137 13.50 -14.19 8.43
CA PRO A 137 14.96 -14.16 8.38
C PRO A 137 15.57 -15.56 8.15
N VAL A 138 16.67 -15.58 7.39
CA VAL A 138 17.45 -16.80 7.16
C VAL A 138 17.89 -17.37 8.52
N GLY A 139 17.62 -18.65 8.75
CA GLY A 139 18.03 -19.33 9.98
C GLY A 139 17.12 -19.08 11.19
N ALA A 140 15.96 -18.45 11.02
CA ALA A 140 14.99 -18.23 12.10
C ALA A 140 14.32 -19.52 12.63
N GLY A 141 14.63 -20.68 12.05
CA GLY A 141 14.30 -22.00 12.58
C GLY A 141 12.84 -22.45 12.41
N ALA A 142 11.92 -21.55 12.06
CA ALA A 142 10.51 -21.86 11.86
C ALA A 142 9.88 -21.07 10.71
N THR A 143 9.00 -21.74 9.97
CA THR A 143 8.04 -21.11 9.06
C THR A 143 7.06 -20.26 9.86
N SER A 144 6.62 -19.14 9.30
CA SER A 144 5.57 -18.32 9.88
C SER A 144 4.61 -17.80 8.82
N ASN A 145 3.60 -17.01 9.18
CA ASN A 145 2.63 -16.48 8.22
C ASN A 145 2.34 -14.98 8.39
N ILE A 146 1.99 -14.36 7.25
CA ILE A 146 1.27 -13.09 7.20
C ILE A 146 -0.21 -13.40 6.96
N ARG A 147 -1.08 -12.53 7.46
CA ARG A 147 -2.53 -12.63 7.28
C ARG A 147 -3.15 -11.30 6.87
N TYR A 148 -4.04 -11.39 5.89
CA TYR A 148 -4.94 -10.32 5.46
C TYR A 148 -6.37 -10.68 5.84
N ALA A 149 -7.11 -9.70 6.32
CA ALA A 149 -8.55 -9.82 6.51
C ALA A 149 -9.25 -9.08 5.36
N LEU A 150 -10.28 -9.68 4.79
CA LEU A 150 -11.09 -9.09 3.73
C LEU A 150 -12.57 -9.43 3.97
N SER A 151 -13.48 -8.65 3.37
CA SER A 151 -14.91 -8.91 3.42
C SER A 151 -15.46 -8.91 2.00
N ALA A 152 -15.95 -10.05 1.54
CA ALA A 152 -16.55 -10.21 0.22
C ALA A 152 -18.06 -9.92 0.31
N GLN A 153 -18.58 -9.09 -0.60
CA GLN A 153 -20.01 -8.75 -0.60
C GLN A 153 -20.90 -9.91 -1.07
N GLU A 154 -20.34 -10.80 -1.87
CA GLU A 154 -21.02 -11.93 -2.49
C GLU A 154 -20.04 -13.09 -2.67
N HIS A 155 -20.53 -14.18 -3.27
CA HIS A 155 -19.67 -15.27 -3.65
C HIS A 155 -18.74 -14.85 -4.80
N VAL A 156 -17.42 -14.92 -4.59
CA VAL A 156 -16.40 -14.50 -5.57
C VAL A 156 -15.23 -15.50 -5.56
N PRO A 157 -14.82 -16.07 -6.71
CA PRO A 157 -13.58 -16.83 -6.79
C PRO A 157 -12.38 -15.87 -6.81
N LEU A 158 -11.41 -16.08 -5.93
CA LEU A 158 -10.22 -15.21 -5.81
C LEU A 158 -8.91 -15.91 -6.18
N TYR A 159 -8.17 -15.34 -7.11
CA TYR A 159 -6.89 -15.80 -7.62
C TYR A 159 -5.75 -14.98 -7.01
N ALA A 160 -4.91 -15.63 -6.21
CA ALA A 160 -3.87 -14.93 -5.47
C ALA A 160 -2.58 -14.76 -6.28
N TRP A 161 -2.00 -13.56 -6.22
CA TRP A 161 -0.66 -13.25 -6.70
C TRP A 161 0.16 -12.59 -5.59
N ALA A 162 1.48 -12.73 -5.65
CA ALA A 162 2.39 -11.98 -4.81
C ALA A 162 3.52 -11.36 -5.64
N ARG A 163 3.91 -10.13 -5.31
CA ARG A 163 5.13 -9.51 -5.79
C ARG A 163 6.26 -9.93 -4.88
N VAL A 164 7.17 -10.74 -5.40
CA VAL A 164 8.22 -11.40 -4.63
C VAL A 164 9.61 -11.03 -5.12
N GLN A 165 10.57 -11.07 -4.20
CA GLN A 165 11.99 -11.14 -4.51
C GLN A 165 12.55 -12.37 -3.81
N VAL A 166 13.04 -13.32 -4.62
CA VAL A 166 13.64 -14.57 -4.16
C VAL A 166 15.13 -14.55 -4.53
N PRO A 167 16.03 -14.21 -3.57
CA PRO A 167 17.45 -14.04 -3.87
C PRO A 167 18.12 -15.32 -4.38
N ASN A 168 19.11 -15.18 -5.28
CA ASN A 168 19.85 -16.31 -5.85
C ASN A 168 20.50 -17.22 -4.79
N ALA A 169 20.98 -16.63 -3.68
CA ALA A 169 21.62 -17.35 -2.59
C ALA A 169 20.66 -18.29 -1.83
N VAL A 170 19.35 -18.08 -1.99
CA VAL A 170 18.29 -18.82 -1.30
C VAL A 170 17.76 -19.94 -2.18
N GLY A 171 17.74 -19.75 -3.51
CA GLY A 171 17.11 -20.67 -4.46
C GLY A 171 15.58 -20.57 -4.44
N PRO A 172 14.87 -21.43 -5.19
CA PRO A 172 13.40 -21.43 -5.24
C PRO A 172 12.79 -21.52 -3.84
N GLY A 173 11.70 -20.78 -3.65
CA GLY A 173 11.01 -20.70 -2.36
C GLY A 173 9.86 -21.67 -2.28
N ASP A 174 9.83 -22.49 -1.23
CA ASP A 174 8.63 -23.24 -0.86
C ASP A 174 7.79 -22.35 0.06
N THR A 175 6.56 -22.05 -0.34
CA THR A 175 5.58 -21.31 0.47
C THR A 175 4.26 -22.05 0.45
N SER A 176 3.30 -21.67 1.27
CA SER A 176 1.94 -22.18 1.17
C SER A 176 0.94 -21.09 1.46
N VAL A 177 -0.26 -21.25 0.91
CA VAL A 177 -1.34 -20.27 1.02
C VAL A 177 -2.61 -20.93 1.50
N SER A 178 -3.45 -20.19 2.20
CA SER A 178 -4.77 -20.68 2.65
C SER A 178 -5.77 -19.54 2.75
N MET A 179 -7.05 -19.88 2.57
CA MET A 179 -8.18 -19.02 2.91
C MET A 179 -8.91 -19.60 4.11
N ASP A 180 -9.21 -18.76 5.10
CA ASP A 180 -9.89 -19.11 6.35
C ASP A 180 -9.24 -20.29 7.07
N ASN A 181 -10.05 -21.28 7.47
CA ASN A 181 -9.58 -22.53 8.04
C ASN A 181 -9.59 -23.66 6.99
N GLY A 182 -9.69 -23.31 5.70
CA GLY A 182 -9.69 -24.25 4.59
C GLY A 182 -8.33 -24.91 4.37
N ILE A 183 -8.33 -26.02 3.63
CA ILE A 183 -7.10 -26.70 3.22
C ILE A 183 -6.40 -25.83 2.18
N GLY A 184 -5.23 -25.30 2.56
CA GLY A 184 -4.36 -24.56 1.67
C GLY A 184 -3.64 -25.43 0.65
N TRP A 185 -2.70 -24.83 -0.09
CA TRP A 185 -1.79 -25.56 -0.97
C TRP A 185 -0.37 -25.00 -0.88
N SER A 186 0.59 -25.85 -1.24
CA SER A 186 1.97 -25.43 -1.43
C SER A 186 2.13 -24.68 -2.74
N VAL A 187 3.05 -23.72 -2.77
CA VAL A 187 3.36 -22.87 -3.91
C VAL A 187 4.87 -22.89 -4.10
N GLN A 188 5.31 -23.04 -5.35
CA GLN A 188 6.71 -22.93 -5.73
C GLN A 188 6.99 -21.52 -6.25
N LEU A 189 7.82 -20.77 -5.54
CA LEU A 189 8.28 -19.45 -5.98
C LEU A 189 9.58 -19.59 -6.79
N PRO A 190 9.65 -19.01 -8.00
CA PRO A 190 10.88 -19.04 -8.79
C PRO A 190 11.96 -18.14 -8.15
N THR A 191 13.23 -18.46 -8.38
CA THR A 191 14.34 -17.55 -8.07
C THR A 191 14.26 -16.31 -8.97
N THR A 192 14.15 -15.12 -8.39
CA THR A 192 14.07 -13.85 -9.14
C THR A 192 15.33 -12.99 -9.02
N GLY A 193 16.30 -13.41 -8.19
CA GLY A 193 17.54 -12.67 -7.95
C GLY A 193 17.29 -11.34 -7.24
N SER A 194 17.74 -10.25 -7.86
CA SER A 194 17.52 -8.88 -7.35
C SER A 194 16.24 -8.23 -7.89
N ALA A 195 15.52 -8.88 -8.80
CA ALA A 195 14.29 -8.34 -9.37
C ALA A 195 13.08 -8.66 -8.50
N TRP A 196 12.19 -7.68 -8.36
CA TRP A 196 10.82 -7.91 -7.89
C TRP A 196 9.98 -8.41 -9.05
N LYS A 197 9.24 -9.50 -8.86
CA LYS A 197 8.36 -10.07 -9.88
C LYS A 197 7.03 -10.48 -9.29
N TRP A 198 5.96 -10.19 -10.03
CA TRP A 198 4.66 -10.78 -9.76
C TRP A 198 4.69 -12.25 -10.11
N VAL A 199 4.27 -13.09 -9.17
CA VAL A 199 4.21 -14.54 -9.31
C VAL A 199 2.81 -15.01 -8.92
N PRO A 200 2.15 -15.84 -9.75
CA PRO A 200 0.87 -16.42 -9.37
C PRO A 200 1.13 -17.43 -8.24
N LEU A 201 0.27 -17.43 -7.21
CA LEU A 201 0.39 -18.39 -6.11
C LEU A 201 -0.25 -19.73 -6.50
N ALA A 202 0.24 -20.31 -7.60
CA ALA A 202 -0.23 -21.54 -8.20
C ALA A 202 0.10 -22.77 -7.34
N ASP A 203 -0.73 -23.81 -7.43
CA ASP A 203 -0.52 -25.07 -6.74
C ASP A 203 0.76 -25.75 -7.26
N ALA A 204 1.71 -25.96 -6.36
CA ALA A 204 2.99 -26.61 -6.63
C ALA A 204 2.84 -28.01 -7.24
N ALA A 205 1.79 -28.74 -6.90
CA ALA A 205 1.58 -30.11 -7.35
C ALA A 205 1.08 -30.19 -8.80
N THR A 206 0.25 -29.23 -9.22
CA THR A 206 -0.40 -29.25 -10.54
C THR A 206 0.09 -28.15 -11.48
N GLY A 207 0.73 -27.11 -10.96
CA GLY A 207 1.05 -25.87 -11.68
C GLY A 207 -0.17 -24.98 -11.93
N GLU A 208 -1.34 -25.35 -11.42
CA GLU A 208 -2.59 -24.63 -11.70
C GLU A 208 -2.71 -23.38 -10.82
N HIS A 209 -3.04 -22.25 -11.44
CA HIS A 209 -3.40 -21.03 -10.71
C HIS A 209 -4.86 -21.11 -10.26
N ARG A 210 -5.07 -21.77 -9.13
CA ARG A 210 -6.41 -22.02 -8.58
C ARG A 210 -6.99 -20.79 -7.89
N SER A 211 -8.31 -20.74 -7.83
CA SER A 211 -9.03 -19.78 -6.99
C SER A 211 -9.28 -20.30 -5.58
N PHE A 212 -9.44 -19.37 -4.64
CA PHE A 212 -10.12 -19.58 -3.38
C PHE A 212 -11.60 -19.28 -3.57
N ASP A 213 -12.45 -20.21 -3.17
CA ASP A 213 -13.90 -20.02 -3.20
C ASP A 213 -14.32 -19.20 -1.99
N THR A 214 -14.62 -17.90 -2.18
CA THR A 214 -15.05 -17.02 -1.08
C THR A 214 -16.55 -16.80 -1.16
N THR A 215 -17.22 -16.92 -0.01
CA THR A 215 -18.65 -16.63 0.13
C THR A 215 -18.86 -15.16 0.49
N ALA A 216 -20.11 -14.70 0.55
CA ALA A 216 -20.37 -13.41 1.18
C ALA A 216 -19.92 -13.46 2.66
N GLY A 217 -19.20 -12.44 3.11
CA GLY A 217 -18.77 -12.28 4.50
C GLY A 217 -17.25 -12.13 4.67
N ASP A 218 -16.83 -12.30 5.92
CA ASP A 218 -15.46 -12.02 6.33
C ASP A 218 -14.56 -13.24 6.12
N HIS A 219 -13.40 -12.99 5.52
CA HIS A 219 -12.42 -14.00 5.16
C HIS A 219 -11.01 -13.62 5.63
N GLN A 220 -10.15 -14.64 5.76
CA GLN A 220 -8.75 -14.52 6.15
C GLN A 220 -7.83 -15.22 5.18
N PHE A 221 -7.14 -14.45 4.35
CA PHE A 221 -6.09 -14.97 3.49
C PHE A 221 -4.75 -15.01 4.23
N ARG A 222 -4.03 -16.14 4.14
CA ARG A 222 -2.71 -16.33 4.77
C ARG A 222 -1.69 -16.79 3.75
N ILE A 223 -0.46 -16.29 3.90
CA ILE A 223 0.74 -16.79 3.21
C ILE A 223 1.75 -17.23 4.26
N TYR A 224 2.18 -18.49 4.19
CA TYR A 224 3.18 -19.10 5.05
C TYR A 224 4.55 -19.05 4.38
N ILE A 225 5.52 -18.40 5.01
CA ILE A 225 6.84 -18.14 4.45
C ILE A 225 7.88 -18.94 5.26
N GLU A 226 8.72 -19.70 4.56
CA GLU A 226 9.84 -20.41 5.16
C GLU A 226 10.99 -19.47 5.56
N PRO A 227 11.84 -19.85 6.55
CA PRO A 227 13.00 -19.07 7.02
C PRO A 227 14.19 -19.12 6.04
N LYS A 228 13.89 -18.85 4.78
CA LYS A 228 14.80 -18.87 3.64
C LYS A 228 15.18 -17.45 3.19
N GLY A 229 14.54 -16.40 3.70
CA GLY A 229 14.81 -15.02 3.27
C GLY A 229 14.08 -14.61 1.98
N ILE A 230 13.00 -15.32 1.64
CA ILE A 230 12.01 -14.91 0.63
C ILE A 230 11.40 -13.58 1.06
N ARG A 231 11.25 -12.64 0.12
CA ARG A 231 10.68 -11.32 0.39
C ARG A 231 9.37 -11.15 -0.38
N ILE A 232 8.33 -10.70 0.31
CA ILE A 232 7.03 -10.37 -0.28
C ILE A 232 6.78 -8.89 -0.06
N ASP A 233 6.46 -8.19 -1.13
CA ASP A 233 6.22 -6.75 -1.16
C ASP A 233 4.72 -6.47 -1.27
N ARG A 234 4.07 -7.00 -2.31
CA ARG A 234 2.65 -6.78 -2.56
C ARG A 234 1.89 -8.08 -2.73
N VAL A 235 0.61 -8.08 -2.39
CA VAL A 235 -0.30 -9.20 -2.61
C VAL A 235 -1.56 -8.67 -3.27
N VAL A 236 -2.07 -9.41 -4.25
CA VAL A 236 -3.40 -9.16 -4.81
C VAL A 236 -4.22 -10.44 -4.83
N LEU A 237 -5.48 -10.31 -4.42
CA LEU A 237 -6.50 -11.33 -4.66
C LEU A 237 -7.36 -10.80 -5.81
N ALA A 238 -7.24 -11.42 -6.98
CA ALA A 238 -7.95 -11.00 -8.17
C ALA A 238 -9.22 -11.83 -8.36
N ASP A 239 -10.29 -11.23 -8.85
CA ASP A 239 -11.56 -11.92 -9.10
C ASP A 239 -11.65 -12.61 -10.46
N SER A 240 -10.56 -12.53 -11.25
CA SER A 240 -10.47 -13.11 -12.58
C SER A 240 -9.21 -13.95 -12.75
N PRO A 241 -9.31 -15.16 -13.34
CA PRO A 241 -8.14 -15.99 -13.65
C PRO A 241 -7.24 -15.37 -14.73
N SER A 242 -7.76 -14.45 -15.54
CA SER A 242 -7.00 -13.78 -16.60
C SER A 242 -6.37 -12.47 -16.15
N PHE A 243 -6.55 -12.08 -14.89
CA PHE A 243 -5.92 -10.88 -14.36
C PHE A 243 -4.44 -11.12 -14.11
N GLU A 244 -3.59 -10.29 -14.72
CA GLU A 244 -2.14 -10.30 -14.50
C GLU A 244 -1.70 -8.96 -13.89
N PRO A 245 -1.26 -8.95 -12.62
CA PRO A 245 -0.74 -7.74 -11.99
C PRO A 245 0.60 -7.33 -12.62
N TYR A 246 0.81 -6.02 -12.70
CA TYR A 246 1.96 -5.44 -13.35
C TYR A 246 2.45 -4.22 -12.60
N SER A 247 3.76 -4.16 -12.37
CA SER A 247 4.45 -3.01 -11.77
C SER A 247 5.95 -3.10 -12.08
N GLU A 248 6.39 -2.37 -13.10
CA GLU A 248 7.79 -2.40 -13.56
C GLU A 248 8.38 -0.99 -13.57
N MET A 249 9.60 -0.87 -13.06
CA MET A 249 10.37 0.37 -13.03
C MET A 249 11.43 0.34 -14.13
N PHE A 250 11.59 1.46 -14.82
CA PHE A 250 12.48 1.61 -15.94
C PHE A 250 13.38 2.83 -15.74
N GLU A 251 14.66 2.69 -16.09
CA GLU A 251 15.61 3.81 -16.16
C GLU A 251 15.31 4.63 -17.43
N ALA A 252 15.17 5.94 -17.29
CA ALA A 252 14.83 6.82 -18.40
C ALA A 252 16.02 6.97 -19.37
N GLU A 253 17.25 6.91 -18.89
CA GLU A 253 18.45 6.88 -19.73
C GLU A 253 18.56 5.61 -20.60
N ALA A 254 17.77 4.57 -20.33
CA ALA A 254 17.71 3.38 -21.18
C ALA A 254 16.81 3.59 -22.42
N MET A 255 15.90 4.56 -22.39
CA MET A 255 14.97 4.87 -23.48
C MET A 255 15.68 5.45 -24.71
N GLY A 256 15.19 5.28 -25.93
CA GLY A 256 15.69 6.01 -27.10
C GLY A 256 15.53 7.53 -26.91
N VAL A 257 16.46 8.36 -27.38
CA VAL A 257 16.35 9.83 -27.32
C VAL A 257 16.41 10.44 -28.71
N TYR A 258 15.59 11.46 -28.92
CA TYR A 258 15.37 12.12 -30.21
C TYR A 258 15.28 13.64 -30.04
N GLY A 259 15.63 14.37 -31.09
CA GLY A 259 15.59 15.83 -31.09
C GLY A 259 16.56 16.43 -30.06
N SER A 260 16.08 17.40 -29.28
CA SER A 260 16.87 18.11 -28.26
C SER A 260 17.00 17.35 -26.93
N MET A 261 16.41 16.16 -26.79
CA MET A 261 16.52 15.33 -25.59
C MET A 261 17.91 14.69 -25.48
N VAL A 262 18.51 14.79 -24.30
CA VAL A 262 19.86 14.29 -24.02
C VAL A 262 19.85 13.35 -22.82
N LYS A 263 20.68 12.31 -22.87
CA LYS A 263 20.97 11.41 -21.74
C LYS A 263 22.21 11.86 -20.98
N VAL A 264 22.16 11.79 -19.66
CA VAL A 264 23.31 11.96 -18.78
C VAL A 264 23.46 10.70 -17.94
N ILE A 265 24.64 10.10 -17.98
CA ILE A 265 24.99 8.90 -17.20
C ILE A 265 26.22 9.25 -16.36
N PRO A 266 26.08 9.43 -15.03
CA PRO A 266 27.21 9.66 -14.14
C PRO A 266 28.18 8.47 -14.11
N GLN A 267 29.45 8.72 -13.77
CA GLN A 267 30.44 7.64 -13.58
C GLN A 267 30.07 6.65 -12.48
N ALA A 268 29.38 7.13 -11.43
CA ALA A 268 28.83 6.31 -10.36
C ALA A 268 27.37 6.68 -10.16
N THR A 269 26.48 5.74 -10.47
CA THR A 269 25.04 5.90 -10.28
C THR A 269 24.67 5.53 -8.85
N THR A 270 23.95 6.45 -8.19
CA THR A 270 23.37 6.23 -6.87
C THR A 270 21.94 6.76 -6.87
N TRP A 271 21.16 6.45 -5.85
CA TRP A 271 19.81 7.01 -5.73
C TRP A 271 19.80 8.55 -5.71
N ALA A 272 20.81 9.19 -5.09
CA ALA A 272 20.92 10.64 -5.05
C ALA A 272 21.53 11.26 -6.33
N ASN A 273 22.34 10.49 -7.06
CA ASN A 273 23.02 10.88 -8.29
C ASN A 273 22.78 9.83 -9.40
N PRO A 274 21.56 9.78 -9.95
CA PRO A 274 21.20 8.80 -10.97
C PRO A 274 21.59 9.28 -12.38
N GLY A 275 21.46 8.37 -13.36
CA GLY A 275 21.33 8.80 -14.75
C GLY A 275 19.99 9.49 -14.97
N TYR A 276 19.86 10.24 -16.06
CA TYR A 276 18.61 10.91 -16.41
C TYR A 276 18.58 11.35 -17.87
N VAL A 277 17.38 11.67 -18.33
CA VAL A 277 17.12 12.39 -19.57
C VAL A 277 16.54 13.76 -19.31
N TRP A 278 16.85 14.71 -20.19
CA TRP A 278 16.31 16.07 -20.15
C TRP A 278 16.56 16.82 -21.45
N VAL A 279 15.86 17.95 -21.63
CA VAL A 279 16.26 18.96 -22.61
C VAL A 279 17.05 20.07 -21.91
N PRO A 280 18.30 20.37 -22.31
CA PRO A 280 19.08 21.43 -21.69
C PRO A 280 18.45 22.83 -21.80
N ASN A 281 18.66 23.67 -20.77
CA ASN A 281 18.13 25.04 -20.76
C ASN A 281 18.62 25.84 -21.97
N GLY A 282 17.68 26.50 -22.64
CA GLY A 282 17.93 27.30 -23.84
C GLY A 282 18.12 26.48 -25.12
N ALA A 283 17.96 25.15 -25.09
CA ALA A 283 17.99 24.35 -26.30
C ALA A 283 16.79 24.69 -27.21
N SER A 284 17.06 24.88 -28.50
CA SER A 284 16.03 25.06 -29.52
C SER A 284 15.47 23.72 -29.99
N GLY A 285 14.17 23.66 -30.26
CA GLY A 285 13.51 22.51 -30.86
C GLY A 285 12.92 21.50 -29.87
N ASP A 286 12.08 20.62 -30.40
CA ASP A 286 11.40 19.58 -29.63
C ASP A 286 12.38 18.46 -29.25
N GLY A 287 12.16 17.88 -28.07
CA GLY A 287 12.95 16.76 -27.55
C GLY A 287 12.01 15.66 -27.11
N GLN A 288 12.39 14.41 -27.37
CA GLN A 288 11.58 13.25 -27.02
C GLN A 288 12.46 12.11 -26.53
N THR A 289 11.94 11.32 -25.58
CA THR A 289 12.45 9.99 -25.29
C THR A 289 11.35 8.94 -25.43
N GLN A 290 11.69 7.73 -25.88
CA GLN A 290 10.74 6.66 -26.19
C GLN A 290 11.28 5.29 -25.76
N ALA A 291 10.41 4.44 -25.22
CA ALA A 291 10.71 3.02 -25.02
C ALA A 291 9.52 2.15 -25.39
N SER A 292 9.83 0.90 -25.75
CA SER A 292 8.85 -0.16 -25.89
C SER A 292 8.90 -1.03 -24.64
N ILE A 293 7.77 -1.20 -23.96
CA ILE A 293 7.65 -2.02 -22.75
C ILE A 293 6.74 -3.21 -23.01
N PHE A 294 7.03 -4.33 -22.36
CA PHE A 294 6.12 -5.47 -22.38
C PHE A 294 4.98 -5.27 -21.38
N VAL A 295 3.75 -5.39 -21.85
CA VAL A 295 2.49 -5.29 -21.12
C VAL A 295 1.78 -6.65 -21.19
N PRO A 296 1.55 -7.34 -20.07
CA PRO A 296 1.01 -8.70 -20.09
C PRO A 296 -0.43 -8.77 -20.59
N ALA A 297 -1.26 -7.80 -20.19
CA ALA A 297 -2.68 -7.77 -20.49
C ALA A 297 -3.14 -6.36 -20.86
N ALA A 298 -4.11 -6.28 -21.78
CA ALA A 298 -4.75 -5.01 -22.12
C ALA A 298 -5.42 -4.40 -20.88
N GLY A 299 -5.43 -3.08 -20.76
CA GLY A 299 -6.22 -2.40 -19.73
C GLY A 299 -5.65 -1.06 -19.30
N GLN A 300 -6.12 -0.61 -18.14
CA GLN A 300 -5.75 0.68 -17.56
C GLN A 300 -4.49 0.57 -16.70
N TYR A 301 -3.51 1.43 -17.01
CA TYR A 301 -2.27 1.55 -16.28
C TYR A 301 -2.06 2.98 -15.83
N SER A 302 -1.57 3.15 -14.59
CA SER A 302 -1.06 4.41 -14.08
C SER A 302 0.46 4.46 -14.22
N MET A 303 1.02 5.67 -14.18
CA MET A 303 2.46 5.88 -14.28
C MET A 303 2.95 6.83 -13.20
N TRP A 304 4.19 6.64 -12.79
CA TRP A 304 4.96 7.59 -11.99
C TRP A 304 6.24 7.94 -12.71
N GLY A 305 6.77 9.14 -12.48
CA GLY A 305 8.13 9.51 -12.88
C GLY A 305 8.92 10.05 -11.71
N ARG A 306 10.19 9.63 -11.62
CA ARG A 306 11.17 10.19 -10.70
C ARG A 306 11.86 11.35 -11.38
N VAL A 307 11.54 12.56 -10.93
CA VAL A 307 11.89 13.80 -11.63
C VAL A 307 12.68 14.74 -10.75
N LYS A 308 13.41 15.64 -11.40
CA LYS A 308 13.97 16.83 -10.79
C LYS A 308 13.45 18.03 -11.57
N ALA A 309 12.67 18.87 -10.89
CA ALA A 309 12.03 20.07 -11.42
C ALA A 309 12.63 21.31 -10.71
N PRO A 310 13.69 21.93 -11.26
CA PRO A 310 14.44 22.97 -10.57
C PRO A 310 13.66 24.25 -10.30
N THR A 311 12.78 24.63 -11.21
CA THR A 311 12.01 25.89 -11.16
C THR A 311 10.59 25.67 -11.66
N SER A 312 9.70 26.66 -11.48
CA SER A 312 8.34 26.63 -12.03
C SER A 312 8.28 26.84 -13.55
N ALA A 313 9.42 27.10 -14.20
CA ALA A 313 9.55 27.13 -15.65
C ALA A 313 10.22 25.84 -16.18
N ASP A 314 10.65 24.95 -15.28
CA ASP A 314 11.37 23.71 -15.55
C ASP A 314 10.70 22.55 -14.76
N ASN A 315 9.37 22.39 -14.89
CA ASN A 315 8.60 21.44 -14.09
C ASN A 315 7.51 20.69 -14.86
N ALA A 316 7.72 20.45 -16.16
CA ALA A 316 6.75 19.73 -16.96
C ALA A 316 7.36 18.87 -18.06
N PHE A 317 6.67 17.76 -18.34
CA PHE A 317 6.85 16.94 -19.52
C PHE A 317 5.53 16.79 -20.28
N GLY A 318 5.63 16.53 -21.57
CA GLY A 318 4.56 15.87 -22.32
C GLY A 318 4.69 14.37 -22.16
N ILE A 319 3.58 13.63 -22.13
CA ILE A 319 3.58 12.16 -22.07
C ILE A 319 2.57 11.61 -23.07
N SER A 320 2.94 10.60 -23.85
CA SER A 320 1.97 9.73 -24.53
C SER A 320 2.27 8.27 -24.22
N ALA A 321 1.24 7.45 -24.36
CA ALA A 321 1.35 6.01 -24.27
C ALA A 321 0.60 5.38 -25.44
N ASP A 322 1.19 4.35 -26.02
CA ASP A 322 0.70 3.59 -27.17
C ASP A 322 0.29 4.47 -28.36
N PHE A 323 1.10 5.50 -28.64
CA PHE A 323 0.86 6.53 -29.67
C PHE A 323 -0.48 7.28 -29.50
N GLY A 324 -1.05 7.25 -28.30
CA GLY A 324 -2.24 8.01 -27.94
C GLY A 324 -1.98 9.51 -27.80
N PRO A 325 -3.03 10.29 -27.42
CA PRO A 325 -2.91 11.73 -27.25
C PRO A 325 -1.86 12.12 -26.20
N GLN A 326 -1.11 13.18 -26.48
CA GLN A 326 -0.16 13.75 -25.54
C GLN A 326 -0.89 14.40 -24.35
N LEU A 327 -0.51 13.98 -23.16
CA LEU A 327 -0.85 14.57 -21.88
C LEU A 327 0.20 15.61 -21.48
N ASN A 328 -0.23 16.80 -21.07
CA ASN A 328 0.65 17.71 -20.34
C ASN A 328 0.69 17.30 -18.87
N TRP A 329 1.88 16.97 -18.39
CA TRP A 329 2.12 16.59 -17.00
C TRP A 329 3.07 17.57 -16.34
N SER A 330 2.55 18.34 -15.39
CA SER A 330 3.33 19.26 -14.55
C SER A 330 3.42 18.72 -13.12
N MET A 331 4.57 18.91 -12.48
CA MET A 331 4.79 18.54 -11.07
C MET A 331 5.15 19.76 -10.20
N PRO A 332 5.01 19.67 -8.87
CA PRO A 332 5.60 20.64 -7.95
C PRO A 332 7.09 20.83 -8.19
N VAL A 333 7.60 22.03 -7.90
CA VAL A 333 9.03 22.33 -7.95
C VAL A 333 9.74 21.52 -6.87
N THR A 334 10.74 20.72 -7.28
CA THR A 334 11.55 19.89 -6.37
C THR A 334 12.92 20.50 -6.08
N GLY A 335 13.27 21.60 -6.76
CA GLY A 335 14.57 22.23 -6.66
C GLY A 335 15.67 21.28 -7.13
N ASN A 336 16.66 21.03 -6.27
CA ASN A 336 17.79 20.16 -6.59
C ASN A 336 17.58 18.68 -6.21
N ALA A 337 16.43 18.34 -5.60
CA ALA A 337 16.11 16.99 -5.17
C ALA A 337 15.38 16.17 -6.24
N TRP A 338 15.62 14.86 -6.24
CA TRP A 338 14.85 13.90 -7.01
C TRP A 338 13.62 13.48 -6.20
N ALA A 339 12.45 13.52 -6.81
CA ALA A 339 11.20 13.08 -6.18
C ALA A 339 10.34 12.30 -7.17
N TRP A 340 9.60 11.32 -6.66
CA TRP A 340 8.56 10.66 -7.43
C TRP A 340 7.32 11.55 -7.51
N HIS A 341 6.76 11.66 -8.70
CA HIS A 341 5.47 12.27 -8.91
C HIS A 341 4.61 11.34 -9.77
N GLN A 342 3.35 11.19 -9.39
CA GLN A 342 2.39 10.42 -10.17
C GLN A 342 2.00 11.23 -11.41
N VAL A 343 1.89 10.54 -12.54
CA VAL A 343 1.43 11.14 -13.79
C VAL A 343 -0.05 11.45 -13.66
N LYS A 344 -0.41 12.71 -13.88
CA LYS A 344 -1.79 13.21 -13.83
C LYS A 344 -1.98 14.35 -14.80
N ALA A 345 -3.23 14.57 -15.21
CA ALA A 345 -3.56 15.72 -16.03
C ALA A 345 -3.48 17.02 -15.21
N ILE A 346 -3.17 18.13 -15.88
CA ILE A 346 -3.21 19.45 -15.25
C ILE A 346 -4.64 19.72 -14.75
N GLY A 347 -4.75 20.15 -13.49
CA GLY A 347 -6.04 20.46 -12.85
C GLY A 347 -6.80 19.26 -12.29
N THR A 348 -6.25 18.03 -12.35
CA THR A 348 -6.88 16.84 -11.76
C THR A 348 -6.22 16.42 -10.44
N THR A 349 -7.01 15.76 -9.59
CA THR A 349 -6.57 15.22 -8.30
C THR A 349 -6.11 13.77 -8.39
N GLY A 350 -6.71 12.96 -9.26
CA GLY A 350 -6.34 11.56 -9.47
C GLY A 350 -5.28 11.32 -10.55
N PRO A 351 -4.68 10.11 -10.58
CA PRO A 351 -3.75 9.70 -11.62
C PRO A 351 -4.38 9.70 -13.00
N LYS A 352 -3.57 9.94 -14.03
CA LYS A 352 -3.94 9.61 -15.39
C LYS A 352 -3.84 8.10 -15.57
N LEU A 353 -4.95 7.50 -15.99
CA LEU A 353 -4.99 6.14 -16.51
C LEU A 353 -4.77 6.17 -18.03
N PHE A 354 -3.85 5.32 -18.49
CA PHE A 354 -3.54 5.08 -19.89
C PHE A 354 -4.07 3.70 -20.27
N GLU A 355 -4.80 3.62 -21.37
CA GLU A 355 -5.18 2.34 -21.96
C GLU A 355 -3.97 1.81 -22.72
N LEU A 356 -3.43 0.66 -22.29
CA LEU A 356 -2.31 0.01 -22.96
C LEU A 356 -2.75 -1.29 -23.62
N SER A 357 -2.28 -1.50 -24.84
CA SER A 357 -2.40 -2.78 -25.55
C SER A 357 -1.45 -3.83 -24.93
N PRO A 358 -1.79 -5.13 -24.98
CA PRO A 358 -0.91 -6.18 -24.51
C PRO A 358 0.27 -6.37 -25.48
N SER A 359 1.26 -7.15 -25.06
CA SER A 359 2.55 -7.29 -25.74
C SER A 359 3.36 -6.00 -25.66
N PHE A 360 3.68 -5.32 -26.75
CA PHE A 360 4.55 -4.15 -26.70
C PHE A 360 3.75 -2.86 -26.79
N ALA A 361 3.80 -2.05 -25.73
CA ALA A 361 3.28 -0.69 -25.71
C ALA A 361 4.44 0.31 -25.78
N THR A 362 4.22 1.42 -26.48
CA THR A 362 5.21 2.50 -26.60
C THR A 362 4.95 3.56 -25.53
N ILE A 363 5.95 3.91 -24.71
CA ILE A 363 5.88 5.02 -23.75
C ILE A 363 6.80 6.14 -24.23
N GLU A 364 6.28 7.36 -24.25
CA GLU A 364 6.99 8.54 -24.76
C GLU A 364 6.91 9.69 -23.77
N PHE A 365 8.04 10.36 -23.55
CA PHE A 365 8.11 11.63 -22.84
C PHE A 365 8.65 12.69 -23.79
N PHE A 366 7.95 13.82 -23.87
CA PHE A 366 8.30 14.96 -24.69
C PHE A 366 8.73 16.13 -23.81
N ARG A 367 9.59 16.98 -24.37
CA ARG A 367 9.82 18.31 -23.82
C ARG A 367 8.51 19.07 -23.76
N ARG A 368 8.08 19.43 -22.56
CA ARG A 368 7.14 20.55 -22.37
C ARG A 368 7.94 21.78 -21.99
N ASP A 369 8.76 21.63 -20.97
CA ASP A 369 9.73 22.62 -20.53
C ASP A 369 11.14 22.03 -20.69
N ASP A 370 12.13 22.87 -21.01
CA ASP A 370 13.54 22.53 -20.79
C ASP A 370 13.84 22.47 -19.29
N GLY A 371 15.03 21.99 -18.93
CA GLY A 371 15.50 21.96 -17.54
C GLY A 371 14.96 20.85 -16.67
N THR A 372 13.72 20.42 -16.91
CA THR A 372 13.06 19.29 -16.22
C THR A 372 13.80 17.99 -16.54
N LYS A 373 14.10 17.19 -15.51
CA LYS A 373 14.87 15.94 -15.65
C LYS A 373 14.04 14.74 -15.24
N LEU A 374 14.17 13.64 -15.96
CA LEU A 374 13.54 12.35 -15.68
C LEU A 374 14.62 11.29 -15.48
N ASP A 375 14.63 10.65 -14.32
CA ASP A 375 15.54 9.56 -13.95
C ASP A 375 14.88 8.21 -14.20
N ARG A 376 13.68 7.99 -13.64
CA ARG A 376 12.95 6.72 -13.77
C ARG A 376 11.49 6.95 -14.06
N TYR A 377 10.85 5.92 -14.59
CA TYR A 377 9.40 5.82 -14.59
C TYR A 377 8.92 4.44 -14.15
N LEU A 378 7.76 4.40 -13.52
CA LEU A 378 7.03 3.19 -13.13
C LEU A 378 5.77 3.11 -13.97
N VAL A 379 5.44 1.92 -14.46
CA VAL A 379 4.15 1.62 -15.09
C VAL A 379 3.48 0.50 -14.29
N THR A 380 2.21 0.68 -13.92
CA THR A 380 1.51 -0.28 -13.05
C THR A 380 -0.01 -0.28 -13.23
N ASN A 381 -0.63 -1.46 -13.08
CA ASN A 381 -2.09 -1.62 -12.96
C ASN A 381 -2.56 -1.81 -11.51
N ASP A 382 -1.66 -1.64 -10.54
CA ASP A 382 -1.99 -1.56 -9.12
C ASP A 382 -2.30 -0.09 -8.76
N PRO A 383 -3.55 0.25 -8.43
CA PRO A 383 -3.94 1.62 -8.12
C PRO A 383 -3.32 2.13 -6.81
N GLY A 384 -2.86 1.23 -5.93
CA GLY A 384 -2.26 1.54 -4.65
C GLY A 384 -0.74 1.44 -4.64
N PHE A 385 -0.08 1.19 -5.78
CA PHE A 385 1.37 1.08 -5.81
C PHE A 385 2.04 2.43 -5.56
N LEU A 386 2.92 2.46 -4.56
CA LEU A 386 3.68 3.65 -4.17
C LEU A 386 5.18 3.38 -4.38
N PRO A 387 5.87 4.08 -5.32
CA PRO A 387 7.32 4.01 -5.37
C PRO A 387 7.94 4.35 -4.01
N ALA A 388 9.03 3.68 -3.62
CA ALA A 388 9.69 3.97 -2.35
C ALA A 388 10.10 5.46 -2.26
N ASN A 389 9.79 6.09 -1.13
CA ASN A 389 9.97 7.53 -0.89
C ASN A 389 9.14 8.44 -1.83
N ALA A 390 8.06 7.95 -2.41
CA ALA A 390 7.06 8.83 -3.00
C ALA A 390 6.48 9.76 -1.92
N PRO A 391 6.16 11.03 -2.26
CA PRO A 391 5.39 11.88 -1.36
C PRO A 391 4.10 11.15 -1.01
N LEU A 392 3.78 11.06 0.28
CA LEU A 392 2.47 10.56 0.70
C LEU A 392 1.42 11.42 0.00
N VAL A 393 0.54 10.79 -0.76
CA VAL A 393 -0.60 11.48 -1.36
C VAL A 393 -1.50 11.84 -0.18
N THR A 394 -1.41 13.09 0.27
CA THR A 394 -2.46 13.66 1.11
C THR A 394 -3.69 13.77 0.22
N VAL A 395 -4.55 12.76 0.27
CA VAL A 395 -5.90 12.90 -0.26
C VAL A 395 -6.52 14.02 0.56
N ALA A 396 -6.72 15.18 -0.06
CA ALA A 396 -7.48 16.24 0.57
C ALA A 396 -8.86 15.67 0.95
N PRO A 397 -9.36 15.96 2.16
CA PRO A 397 -10.59 15.36 2.69
C PRO A 397 -11.81 15.57 1.80
#